data_AF-A0A4Q3RHH9-F1
#
_entry.id   AF-A0A4Q3RHH9-F1
#
_cell.length_a   1.000
_cell.length_b   1.000
_cell.length_c   1.000
_cell.angle_alpha   90.00
_cell.angle_beta   90.00
_cell.angle_gamma   90.00
#
_symmetry.space_group_name_H-M   'P 1'
#
loop_
_entity.id
_entity.type
_entity.pdbx_description
1 polymer ?
#
loop_
_entity_poly.entity_id
_entity_poly.type
_entity_poly.pdbx_seq_one_letter_code
_entity_poly.pdbx_strand_id
1 'polypeptide(L)' 'TKLLEPGMCFSIEPNISIVGEFGVRLEDCVYMTESGPQWFSKPSKSINEPFG' A
#
# COMPACT_ATOMS: atom_id res chain seq x y z
N THR A 1 3.94 10.87 -19.21
CA THR A 1 3.68 9.90 -18.12
C THR A 1 4.95 9.11 -17.89
N LYS A 2 5.31 8.82 -16.64
CA LYS A 2 6.46 7.96 -16.32
C LYS A 2 5.95 6.53 -16.12
N LEU A 3 6.54 5.57 -16.83
CA LEU A 3 6.24 4.15 -16.62
C LEU A 3 6.97 3.65 -15.37
N LEU A 4 6.37 2.67 -14.69
CA LEU A 4 7.02 2.00 -13.56
C LEU A 4 8.08 1.04 -14.10
N GLU A 5 9.26 1.04 -13.48
CA GLU A 5 10.41 0.23 -13.90
C GLU A 5 10.85 -0.69 -12.75
N PRO A 6 11.42 -1.87 -13.05
CA PRO A 6 11.97 -2.77 -12.03
C PRO A 6 12.96 -2.05 -11.10
N GLY A 7 12.89 -2.35 -9.81
CA GLY A 7 13.71 -1.74 -8.76
C GLY A 7 13.15 -0.45 -8.16
N MET A 8 12.09 0.14 -8.73
CA MET A 8 11.40 1.26 -8.08
C MET A 8 10.66 0.79 -6.82
N CYS A 9 10.77 1.57 -5.74
CA CYS A 9 10.11 1.34 -4.46
C CYS A 9 9.19 2.50 -4.10
N PHE A 10 7.96 2.22 -3.67
CA PHE A 10 6.96 3.23 -3.30
C PHE A 10 5.85 2.65 -2.44
N SER A 11 5.07 3.53 -1.81
CA SER A 11 3.89 3.18 -1.01
C SER A 11 2.65 2.95 -1.88
N ILE A 12 1.78 2.05 -1.43
CA ILE A 12 0.38 1.95 -1.86
C ILE A 12 -0.46 2.27 -0.63
N GLU A 13 -0.99 3.48 -0.59
CA GLU A 13 -1.56 4.05 0.65
C GLU A 13 -2.85 4.86 0.45
N PRO A 14 -3.88 4.32 -0.23
CA PRO A 14 -5.12 5.05 -0.39
C PRO A 14 -5.76 5.35 0.98
N ASN A 15 -6.04 6.63 1.21
CA ASN A 15 -6.63 7.12 2.45
C ASN A 15 -8.09 7.53 2.23
N ILE A 16 -8.96 7.12 3.15
CA ILE A 16 -10.33 7.63 3.27
C ILE A 16 -10.37 8.53 4.51
N SER A 17 -10.88 9.75 4.34
CA SER A 17 -11.09 10.70 5.44
C SER A 17 -12.55 11.12 5.54
N ILE A 18 -13.14 10.94 6.72
CA ILE A 18 -14.42 11.52 7.10
C ILE A 18 -14.13 12.76 7.95
N VAL A 19 -14.32 13.94 7.35
CA VAL A 19 -13.91 15.21 7.95
C VAL A 19 -14.67 15.46 9.25
N GLY A 20 -13.94 15.74 10.33
CA GLY A 20 -14.52 15.97 11.66
C GLY A 20 -14.77 14.68 12.46
N GLU A 21 -14.53 13.52 11.88
CA GLU A 21 -14.69 12.22 12.53
C GLU A 21 -13.35 11.47 12.59
N PHE A 22 -13.06 10.61 11.61
CA PHE A 22 -11.84 9.80 11.56
C PHE A 22 -11.40 9.54 10.11
N GLY A 23 -10.20 8.98 9.97
CA GLY A 23 -9.69 8.48 8.69
C GLY A 23 -9.14 7.07 8.84
N VAL A 24 -9.11 6.35 7.71
CA VAL A 24 -8.51 5.02 7.62
C VAL A 24 -7.55 5.03 6.42
N ARG A 25 -6.30 4.68 6.68
CA ARG A 25 -5.28 4.46 5.67
C ARG A 25 -4.64 3.09 5.92
N LEU A 26 -4.60 2.28 4.88
CA LEU A 26 -3.75 1.09 4.84
C LEU A 26 -2.59 1.44 3.93
N GLU A 27 -1.37 1.35 4.46
CA GLU A 27 -0.15 1.72 3.76
C GLU A 27 0.82 0.56 3.85
N ASP A 28 1.17 0.04 2.68
CA ASP A 28 2.20 -0.95 2.50
C ASP A 28 3.08 -0.56 1.32
N CYS A 29 4.38 -0.83 1.42
CA CYS A 29 5.31 -0.55 0.34
C CYS A 29 5.40 -1.73 -0.63
N VAL A 30 5.61 -1.42 -1.90
CA VAL A 30 5.98 -2.39 -2.94
C VAL A 30 7.32 -2.03 -3.57
N TYR A 31 7.98 -3.03 -4.12
CA TYR A 31 9.04 -2.86 -5.11
C TYR A 31 8.60 -3.48 -6.44
N MET A 32 8.93 -2.81 -7.54
CA MET A 32 8.64 -3.33 -8.88
C MET A 32 9.63 -4.41 -9.28
N THR A 33 9.12 -5.54 -9.73
CA THR A 33 9.88 -6.58 -10.44
C THR A 33 9.55 -6.56 -11.93
N GLU A 34 10.24 -7.38 -12.72
CA GLU A 34 9.91 -7.55 -14.15
C GLU A 34 8.49 -8.10 -14.38
N SER A 35 7.90 -8.79 -13.40
CA SER A 35 6.56 -9.40 -13.51
C SER A 35 5.46 -8.62 -12.77
N GLY A 36 5.78 -7.43 -12.23
CA GLY A 36 4.85 -6.60 -11.46
C GLY A 36 5.33 -6.28 -10.03
N PRO A 37 4.50 -5.58 -9.22
CA PRO A 37 4.86 -5.21 -7.86
C PRO A 37 4.92 -6.42 -6.94
N GLN A 38 5.87 -6.41 -6.00
CA GLN A 38 5.94 -7.33 -4.86
C GLN A 38 5.88 -6.52 -3.57
N TRP A 39 5.13 -7.03 -2.61
CA TRP A 39 4.95 -6.36 -1.33
C TRP A 39 6.17 -6.56 -0.42
N PHE A 40 6.56 -5.51 0.29
CA PHE A 40 7.52 -5.61 1.41
C PHE A 40 6.86 -6.20 2.67
N SER A 41 5.59 -5.87 2.90
CA SER A 41 4.75 -6.32 4.01
C SER A 41 3.42 -6.85 3.47
N LYS A 42 2.79 -7.79 4.18
CA LYS A 42 1.47 -8.26 3.77
C LYS A 42 0.40 -7.27 4.24
N PRO A 43 -0.54 -6.86 3.36
CA PRO A 43 -1.61 -5.96 3.74
C PRO A 43 -2.50 -6.54 4.85
N SER A 44 -3.02 -5.64 5.68
CA SER A 44 -4.00 -5.98 6.73
C SER A 44 -5.22 -6.69 6.13
N LYS A 45 -5.67 -7.78 6.77
CA LYS A 45 -6.85 -8.54 6.32
C LYS A 45 -8.15 -7.88 6.74
N SER A 46 -8.17 -7.31 7.94
CA SER A 46 -9.35 -6.66 8.51
C SER A 46 -8.96 -5.68 9.61
N ILE A 47 -9.93 -4.90 10.10
CA ILE A 47 -9.77 -4.00 11.24
C ILE A 47 -9.36 -4.73 12.53
N ASN A 48 -9.80 -5.99 12.69
CA ASN A 48 -9.51 -6.80 13.88
C ASN A 48 -8.24 -7.66 13.71
N GLU A 49 -7.75 -7.81 12.48
CA GLU A 49 -6.56 -8.58 12.12
C GLU A 49 -5.61 -7.72 11.26
N PRO A 50 -4.94 -6.71 11.86
CA PRO A 50 -4.15 -5.74 11.12
C PRO A 50 -2.79 -6.26 10.64
N PHE A 51 -2.28 -7.38 11.18
CA PHE A 51 -0.95 -7.91 10.88
C PHE A 51 -1.01 -9.38 10.41
N GLY A 52 -0.11 -9.79 9.49
CA GLY A 52 0.17 -11.21 9.19
C GLY A 52 0.63 -11.53 7.78
#